data_AF-A0A7L4PPH0-F1
#
_entry.id   AF-A0A7L4PPH0-F1
#
_cell.length_a   1.000
_cell.length_b   1.000
_cell.length_c   1.000
_cell.angle_alpha   90.00
_cell.angle_beta   90.00
_cell.angle_gamma   90.00
#
_symmetry.space_group_name_H-M   'P 1'
#
loop_
_entity.id
_entity.type
_entity.pdbx_description
1 polymer ?
#
loop_
_entity_poly.entity_id
_entity_poly.type
_entity_poly.pdbx_seq_one_letter_code
_entity_poly.pdbx_strand_id
1 'polypeptide(L)' 'MIIVLCNDSEIEVPDGEPCQICGFELDEYDQVTGTDIFGYYHWTCISHVD' A
#
# COMPACT_ATOMS: atom_id res chain seq x y z
N MET A 1 -13.11 -3.49 1.55
CA MET A 1 -12.40 -2.22 1.82
C MET A 1 -11.64 -2.43 3.11
N ILE A 2 -10.35 -2.18 3.09
CA ILE A 2 -9.46 -2.24 4.27
C ILE A 2 -8.84 -0.86 4.49
N ILE A 3 -8.39 -0.59 5.72
CA ILE A 3 -7.70 0.65 6.06
C ILE A 3 -6.20 0.40 5.98
N VAL A 4 -5.48 1.25 5.24
CA VAL A 4 -4.01 1.24 5.16
C VAL A 4 -3.46 2.61 5.57
N LEU A 5 -2.17 2.65 5.92
CA LEU A 5 -1.49 3.85 6.41
C LEU A 5 -0.64 4.46 5.29
N CYS A 6 -1.05 5.62 4.76
CA CYS A 6 -0.34 6.35 3.73
C CYS A 6 0.07 7.74 4.23
N ASN A 7 1.38 8.00 4.36
CA ASN A 7 1.93 9.28 4.84
C ASN A 7 1.22 9.83 6.09
N ASP A 8 1.20 9.05 7.17
CA ASP A 8 0.55 9.36 8.46
C ASP A 8 -0.98 9.57 8.40
N SER A 9 -1.62 9.18 7.30
CA SER A 9 -3.07 9.21 7.13
C SER A 9 -3.64 7.80 6.91
N GLU A 10 -4.84 7.57 7.42
CA GLU A 10 -5.62 6.37 7.13
C GLU A 10 -6.39 6.57 5.82
N ILE A 11 -6.27 5.61 4.90
CA ILE A 11 -7.02 5.60 3.64
C ILE A 11 -7.70 4.25 3.44
N GLU A 12 -8.83 4.24 2.73
CA GLU A 12 -9.53 3.02 2.36
C GLU A 12 -9.09 2.54 0.98
N VAL A 13 -8.74 1.25 0.88
CA VAL A 13 -8.44 0.57 -0.39
C VAL A 13 -9.31 -0.68 -0.55
N PRO A 14 -9.52 -1.19 -1.78
CA PRO A 14 -10.23 -2.44 -2.01
C PRO A 14 -9.64 -3.62 -1.22
N ASP A 15 -10.49 -4.56 -0.82
CA ASP A 15 -10.02 -5.83 -0.26
C ASP A 15 -9.29 -6.62 -1.36
N GLY A 16 -8.12 -7.17 -1.05
CA GLY A 16 -7.26 -7.83 -2.04
C GLY A 16 -6.53 -6.88 -2.99
N GLU A 17 -6.45 -5.58 -2.70
CA GLU A 17 -5.63 -4.63 -3.47
C GLU A 17 -4.16 -5.10 -3.45
N PRO A 18 -3.53 -5.38 -4.62
CA PRO A 18 -2.18 -5.91 -4.64
C PRO A 18 -1.15 -4.78 -4.59
N CYS A 19 -0.11 -4.98 -3.79
CA CYS A 19 1.10 -4.17 -3.86
C CYS A 19 1.73 -4.30 -5.25
N GLN A 20 1.86 -3.19 -5.97
CA GLN A 20 2.35 -3.18 -7.36
C GLN A 20 3.83 -3.58 -7.51
N ILE A 21 4.57 -3.72 -6.40
CA ILE A 21 5.98 -4.12 -6.41
C ILE A 21 6.14 -5.62 -6.14
N CYS A 22 5.58 -6.14 -5.04
CA CYS A 22 5.79 -7.52 -4.61
C CYS A 22 4.66 -8.47 -5.05
N GLY A 23 3.50 -7.93 -5.45
CA GLY A 23 2.34 -8.70 -5.87
C GLY A 23 1.54 -9.35 -4.73
N PHE A 24 1.95 -9.17 -3.47
CA PHE A 24 1.16 -9.58 -2.31
C PHE A 24 0.02 -8.59 -2.07
N GLU A 25 -1.10 -9.10 -1.55
CA GLU A 25 -2.24 -8.27 -1.13
C GLU A 25 -1.81 -7.33 0.00
N LEU A 26 -2.38 -6.13 0.01
CA LEU A 26 -2.27 -5.20 1.13
C LEU A 26 -3.16 -5.69 2.27
N ASP A 27 -2.64 -5.62 3.48
CA ASP A 27 -3.33 -5.98 4.71
C ASP A 27 -3.72 -4.74 5.53
N GLU A 28 -4.62 -4.91 6.50
CA GLU A 28 -5.06 -3.84 7.37
C GLU A 28 -3.88 -3.24 8.15
N TYR A 29 -3.79 -1.90 8.14
CA TYR A 29 -2.71 -1.10 8.71
C TYR A 29 -1.34 -1.25 8.05
N ASP A 30 -1.26 -1.82 6.86
CA ASP A 30 -0.02 -1.79 6.09
C ASP A 30 0.44 -0.34 5.85
N GLN A 31 1.73 -0.10 6.06
CA GLN A 31 2.36 1.14 5.65
C GLN A 31 2.56 1.10 4.14
N VAL A 32 1.89 2.01 3.43
CA VAL A 32 1.90 2.08 1.99
C VAL A 32 2.28 3.48 1.51
N THR A 33 2.66 3.55 0.25
CA THR A 33 2.69 4.81 -0.50
C THR A 33 2.18 4.56 -1.91
N GLY A 34 1.96 5.63 -2.67
CA GLY A 34 1.32 5.59 -3.97
C GLY A 34 -0.01 6.34 -4.02
N THR A 35 -0.77 6.11 -5.08
CA THR A 35 -2.06 6.78 -5.35
C THR A 35 -2.96 5.83 -6.10
N ASP A 36 -4.27 6.07 -6.05
CA ASP A 36 -5.27 5.29 -6.80
C ASP A 36 -5.03 5.25 -8.33
N ILE A 37 -4.28 6.23 -8.88
CA ILE A 37 -3.93 6.31 -10.30
C ILE A 37 -2.76 5.40 -10.66
N PHE A 38 -1.76 5.31 -9.79
CA PHE A 38 -0.50 4.57 -10.03
C PHE A 38 -0.41 3.25 -9.25
N GLY A 39 -1.45 2.94 -8.47
CA GLY A 39 -1.49 1.85 -7.52
C GLY A 39 -0.80 2.18 -6.20
N TYR A 40 -1.03 1.30 -5.23
CA TYR A 40 -0.42 1.33 -3.90
C TYR A 40 0.65 0.24 -3.77
N TYR A 41 1.61 0.47 -2.90
CA TYR A 41 2.68 -0.47 -2.62
C TYR A 41 3.21 -0.31 -1.21
N HIS A 42 3.67 -1.40 -0.61
CA HIS A 42 4.27 -1.39 0.73
C HIS A 42 5.43 -0.41 0.80
N TRP A 43 5.51 0.34 1.88
CA TRP A 43 6.62 1.25 2.17
C TRP A 43 7.96 0.51 2.17
N THR A 44 8.00 -0.70 2.70
CA THR A 44 9.20 -1.56 2.70
C THR A 44 9.60 -1.97 1.29
N CYS A 45 8.63 -2.21 0.39
CA CYS A 45 8.90 -2.61 -0.99
C CYS A 45 9.59 -1.50 -1.80
N ILE A 46 9.26 -0.23 -1.57
CA ILE A 46 9.99 0.91 -2.17
C ILE A 46 11.31 1.19 -1.45
N SER A 47 11.38 0.95 -0.14
CA SER A 47 12.56 1.22 0.68
C SER A 47 13.72 0.23 0.47
N HIS A 48 13.60 -0.74 -0.45
CA HIS A 48 14.74 -1.56 -0.89
C HIS A 48 15.67 -0.83 -1.86
N VAL A 49 15.38 0.43 -2.19
CA VAL A 49 16.26 1.31 -2.97
C VAL A 49 17.02 2.27 -2.03
N ASP A 50 17.75 1.72 -1.06
CA ASP A 50 19.05 2.20 -0.56
C ASP A 50 19.64 1.22 0.49
#